data_AF-A0AAU3V4P9-F1
#
_entry.id   AF-A0AAU3V4P9-F1
#
_cell.length_a   1.000
_cell.length_b   1.000
_cell.length_c   1.000
_cell.angle_alpha   90.00
_cell.angle_beta   90.00
_cell.angle_gamma   90.00
#
_symmetry.space_group_name_H-M   'P 1'
#
loop_
_entity.id
_entity.type
_entity.pdbx_description
1 polymer ?
#
loop_
_entity_poly.entity_id
_entity_poly.type
_entity_poly.pdbx_seq_one_letter_code
_entity_poly.pdbx_strand_id
1 'polypeptide(L)'
;MKITVTIDQPTGDFQDRLLALLAEHSAHVEIDATWTVPRAESYYRSLPARARKIVFEAVARDGYVPADDLRAEPNSSLRGHSAALKRALQRGFLRGLWPENMPSPIEPQGPGFGKVVGYRMPDDLVQTFYTAIHGLNSSQRETLTTAVTDEGGRWDPARVVEVLHAAGHDVDHKRARALLRQLAEEGLLTKADDTAAIYDTTEQ
;
A
#
# COMPACT_ATOMS: atom_id res chain seq x y z
N MET A 1 20.26 -30.71 7.90
CA MET A 1 20.81 -29.59 7.09
C MET A 1 19.63 -28.73 6.65
N LYS A 2 19.71 -27.39 6.79
CA LYS A 2 18.69 -26.47 6.29
C LYS A 2 19.23 -25.87 4.99
N ILE A 3 18.49 -26.03 3.89
CA ILE A 3 18.80 -25.43 2.60
C ILE A 3 17.74 -24.36 2.33
N THR A 4 18.18 -23.14 2.01
CA THR A 4 17.30 -22.08 1.50
C THR A 4 17.62 -21.90 0.02
N VAL A 5 16.60 -22.01 -0.82
CA VAL A 5 16.70 -21.83 -2.28
C VAL A 5 15.88 -20.60 -2.67
N THR A 6 16.51 -19.66 -3.34
CA THR A 6 15.85 -18.48 -3.92
C THR A 6 15.97 -18.57 -5.43
N ILE A 7 14.86 -18.46 -6.14
CA ILE A 7 14.82 -18.44 -7.60
C ILE A 7 14.09 -17.18 -8.04
N ASP A 8 14.78 -16.36 -8.82
CA ASP A 8 14.19 -15.18 -9.41
C ASP A 8 13.42 -15.58 -10.68
N GLN A 9 12.14 -15.23 -10.74
CA GLN A 9 11.26 -15.46 -11.89
C GLN A 9 11.21 -16.92 -12.38
N PRO A 10 10.85 -17.90 -11.54
CA PRO A 10 10.74 -19.29 -11.97
C PRO A 10 9.62 -19.46 -13.01
N THR A 11 9.83 -20.34 -13.98
CA THR A 11 8.73 -20.83 -14.82
C THR A 11 7.89 -21.84 -14.03
N GLY A 12 6.61 -21.99 -14.39
CA GLY A 12 5.71 -22.96 -13.74
C GLY A 12 6.27 -24.40 -13.79
N ASP A 13 6.74 -24.84 -14.97
CA ASP A 13 7.36 -26.17 -15.14
C ASP A 13 8.59 -26.37 -14.24
N PHE A 14 9.45 -25.35 -14.14
CA PHE A 14 10.62 -25.44 -13.28
C PHE A 14 10.24 -25.54 -11.79
N GLN A 15 9.27 -24.74 -11.35
CA GLN A 15 8.78 -24.77 -9.98
C GLN A 15 8.16 -26.13 -9.65
N ASP A 16 7.31 -26.69 -10.53
CA ASP A 16 6.67 -27.99 -10.32
C ASP A 16 7.71 -29.11 -10.21
N ARG A 17 8.72 -29.11 -11.10
CA ARG A 17 9.80 -30.10 -11.09
C ARG A 17 10.70 -29.98 -9.86
N LEU A 18 11.00 -28.75 -9.41
CA LEU A 18 11.77 -28.53 -8.21
C LEU A 18 11.01 -28.98 -6.96
N LEU A 19 9.71 -28.66 -6.87
CA LEU A 19 8.87 -29.09 -5.75
C LEU A 19 8.73 -30.61 -5.72
N ALA A 20 8.58 -31.26 -6.88
CA ALA A 20 8.58 -32.71 -7.00
C ALA A 20 9.90 -33.32 -6.48
N LEU A 21 11.05 -32.78 -6.91
CA LEU A 21 12.36 -33.23 -6.44
C LEU A 21 12.54 -33.04 -4.93
N LEU A 22 12.08 -31.90 -4.39
CA LEU A 22 12.15 -31.64 -2.96
C LEU A 22 11.21 -32.57 -2.17
N ALA A 23 10.03 -32.88 -2.69
CA ALA A 23 9.10 -33.83 -2.07
C ALA A 23 9.63 -35.27 -2.08
N GLU A 24 10.40 -35.66 -3.11
CA GLU A 24 11.06 -36.98 -3.20
C GLU A 24 12.14 -37.18 -2.12
N HIS A 25 12.79 -36.10 -1.69
CA HIS A 25 14.00 -36.18 -0.84
C HIS A 25 13.91 -35.45 0.50
N SER A 26 12.86 -34.67 0.74
CA SER A 26 12.66 -33.95 1.99
C SER A 26 11.17 -33.89 2.36
N ALA A 27 10.85 -34.41 3.55
CA ALA A 27 9.47 -34.54 4.04
C ALA A 27 8.81 -33.21 4.42
N HIS A 28 9.52 -32.08 4.34
CA HIS A 28 9.01 -30.78 4.80
C HIS A 28 9.53 -29.64 3.92
N VAL A 29 8.72 -29.26 2.93
CA VAL A 29 8.94 -28.08 2.09
C VAL A 29 8.09 -26.95 2.64
N GLU A 30 8.75 -25.93 3.20
CA GLU A 30 8.10 -24.69 3.65
C GLU A 30 8.25 -23.62 2.58
N ILE A 31 7.13 -23.06 2.14
CA ILE A 31 7.13 -21.89 1.26
C ILE A 31 7.20 -20.65 2.15
N ASP A 32 8.13 -19.75 1.85
CA ASP A 32 8.26 -18.49 2.60
C ASP A 32 7.03 -17.59 2.39
N ALA A 33 6.18 -17.55 3.40
CA ALA A 33 5.00 -16.70 3.49
C ALA A 33 5.23 -15.46 4.38
N THR A 34 6.47 -15.01 4.52
CA THR A 34 6.82 -13.85 5.36
C THR A 34 6.54 -12.54 4.63
N TRP A 35 5.95 -11.57 5.34
CA TRP A 35 5.83 -10.21 4.81
C TRP A 35 7.19 -9.52 4.80
N THR A 36 7.60 -9.07 3.63
CA THR A 36 8.77 -8.20 3.43
C THR A 36 8.30 -6.79 3.06
N VAL A 37 9.17 -5.79 3.18
CA VAL A 37 8.84 -4.40 2.78
C VAL A 37 8.35 -4.34 1.31
N PRO A 38 9.00 -4.99 0.32
CA PRO A 38 8.50 -4.99 -1.06
C PRO A 38 7.12 -5.67 -1.23
N ARG A 39 6.87 -6.78 -0.51
CA ARG A 39 5.56 -7.46 -0.53
C ARG A 39 4.47 -6.56 0.09
N ALA A 40 4.77 -5.93 1.23
CA ALA A 40 3.87 -5.02 1.92
C ALA A 40 3.52 -3.80 1.05
N GLU A 41 4.51 -3.23 0.35
CA GLU A 41 4.30 -2.15 -0.60
C GLU A 41 3.40 -2.58 -1.78
N SER A 42 3.71 -3.73 -2.40
CA SER A 42 2.91 -4.29 -3.49
C SER A 42 1.48 -4.57 -3.06
N TYR A 43 1.29 -5.10 -1.85
CA TYR A 43 -0.02 -5.30 -1.24
C TYR A 43 -0.76 -3.97 -1.08
N TYR A 44 -0.13 -2.97 -0.46
CA TYR A 44 -0.73 -1.66 -0.23
C TYR A 44 -1.15 -0.95 -1.52
N ARG A 45 -0.30 -0.99 -2.56
CA ARG A 45 -0.62 -0.44 -3.90
C ARG A 45 -1.84 -1.13 -4.54
N SER A 46 -2.00 -2.43 -4.33
CA SER A 46 -3.11 -3.22 -4.91
C SER A 46 -4.48 -2.97 -4.26
N LEU A 47 -4.52 -2.25 -3.14
CA LEU A 47 -5.73 -2.01 -2.37
C LEU A 47 -6.53 -0.82 -2.91
N PRO A 48 -7.87 -0.91 -2.94
CA PRO A 48 -8.71 0.26 -3.15
C PRO A 48 -8.57 1.26 -2.00
N ALA A 49 -8.86 2.53 -2.25
CA ALA A 49 -8.63 3.64 -1.31
C ALA A 49 -9.16 3.38 0.12
N ARG A 50 -10.37 2.81 0.26
CA ARG A 50 -10.94 2.49 1.59
C ARG A 50 -10.14 1.41 2.34
N ALA A 51 -9.62 0.41 1.65
CA ALA A 51 -8.82 -0.63 2.28
C ALA A 51 -7.39 -0.14 2.56
N ARG A 52 -6.82 0.72 1.71
CA ARG A 52 -5.57 1.44 2.00
C ARG A 52 -5.67 2.24 3.30
N LYS A 53 -6.79 2.97 3.49
CA LYS A 53 -7.03 3.72 4.73
C LYS A 53 -6.91 2.81 5.96
N ILE A 54 -7.50 1.62 5.95
CA ILE A 54 -7.43 0.70 7.10
C ILE A 54 -5.98 0.33 7.45
N VAL A 55 -5.19 -0.05 6.44
CA VAL A 55 -3.78 -0.43 6.65
C VAL A 55 -2.96 0.76 7.12
N PHE A 56 -3.12 1.91 6.47
CA PHE A 56 -2.44 3.16 6.84
C PHE A 56 -2.72 3.57 8.29
N GLU A 57 -4.00 3.61 8.66
CA GLU A 57 -4.45 4.03 9.98
C GLU A 57 -4.08 3.04 11.09
N ALA A 58 -4.00 1.74 10.78
CA ALA A 58 -3.52 0.73 11.73
C ALA A 58 -2.02 0.91 11.99
N VAL A 59 -1.24 1.08 10.93
CA VAL A 59 0.21 1.31 11.01
C VAL A 59 0.54 2.59 11.79
N ALA A 60 -0.21 3.68 11.55
CA ALA A 60 -0.04 4.94 12.25
C ALA A 60 -0.43 4.89 13.74
N ARG A 61 -1.15 3.85 14.17
CA ARG A 61 -1.62 3.65 15.55
C ARG A 61 -1.08 2.34 16.15
N ASP A 62 0.16 2.00 15.82
CA ASP A 62 0.87 0.84 16.39
C ASP A 62 0.08 -0.48 16.28
N GLY A 63 -0.55 -0.69 15.14
CA GLY A 63 -1.20 -1.94 14.76
C GLY A 63 -2.68 -2.03 15.04
N TYR A 64 -3.36 -1.03 15.62
CA TYR A 64 -4.81 -1.09 15.83
C TYR A 64 -5.55 0.16 15.38
N VAL A 65 -6.64 -0.03 14.63
CA VAL A 65 -7.56 1.05 14.26
C VAL A 65 -9.00 0.69 14.67
N PRO A 66 -9.67 1.52 15.48
CA PRO A 66 -11.07 1.29 15.84
C PRO A 66 -12.00 1.55 14.64
N ALA A 67 -13.15 0.88 14.63
CA ALA A 67 -14.12 0.99 13.56
C ALA A 67 -14.65 2.42 13.37
N ASP A 68 -14.80 3.18 14.46
CA ASP A 68 -15.29 4.55 14.42
C ASP A 68 -14.39 5.49 13.62
N ASP A 69 -13.06 5.32 13.70
CA ASP A 69 -12.09 6.12 12.95
C ASP A 69 -12.09 5.81 11.44
N LEU A 70 -12.63 4.65 11.07
CA LEU A 70 -12.75 4.23 9.68
C LEU A 70 -14.07 4.68 9.04
N ARG A 71 -15.09 4.93 9.83
CA ARG A 71 -16.41 5.35 9.36
C ARG A 71 -16.38 6.80 8.86
N ALA A 72 -17.11 7.07 7.78
CA ALA A 72 -17.33 8.44 7.31
C ALA A 72 -18.44 9.13 8.13
N GLU A 73 -19.44 8.35 8.54
CA GLU A 73 -20.57 8.78 9.36
C GLU A 73 -20.76 7.83 10.56
N PRO A 74 -21.24 8.34 11.71
CA PRO A 74 -21.57 7.51 12.86
C PRO A 74 -22.48 6.35 12.46
N ASN A 75 -22.17 5.14 12.93
CA ASN A 75 -22.91 3.90 12.64
C ASN A 75 -22.93 3.44 11.17
N SER A 76 -22.20 4.08 10.26
CA SER A 76 -22.08 3.60 8.88
C SER A 76 -21.44 2.20 8.82
N SER A 77 -21.91 1.38 7.89
CA SER A 77 -21.50 -0.01 7.82
C SER A 77 -20.08 -0.15 7.26
N LEU A 78 -19.23 -0.89 7.97
CA LEU A 78 -17.94 -1.34 7.45
C LEU A 78 -18.06 -2.61 6.58
N ARG A 79 -19.28 -3.09 6.27
CA ARG A 79 -19.47 -4.23 5.36
C ARG A 79 -18.77 -3.98 4.02
N GLY A 80 -18.02 -4.98 3.56
CA GLY A 80 -17.26 -4.93 2.30
C GLY A 80 -15.79 -4.50 2.44
N HIS A 81 -15.37 -3.91 3.56
CA HIS A 81 -13.99 -3.48 3.77
C HIS A 81 -13.02 -4.67 3.88
N SER A 82 -13.43 -5.71 4.63
CA SER A 82 -12.67 -6.97 4.74
C SER A 82 -12.60 -7.75 3.43
N ALA A 83 -13.63 -7.67 2.58
CA ALA A 83 -13.64 -8.36 1.30
C ALA A 83 -12.57 -7.80 0.34
N ALA A 84 -12.32 -6.49 0.37
CA ALA A 84 -11.27 -5.87 -0.43
C ALA A 84 -9.87 -6.34 -0.03
N LEU A 85 -9.61 -6.47 1.28
CA LEU A 85 -8.33 -6.97 1.83
C LEU A 85 -8.07 -8.42 1.38
N LYS A 86 -9.08 -9.31 1.52
CA LYS A 86 -8.99 -10.71 1.08
C LYS A 86 -8.81 -10.84 -0.43
N ARG A 87 -9.58 -10.07 -1.21
CA ARG A 87 -9.46 -10.08 -2.68
C ARG A 87 -8.10 -9.58 -3.15
N ALA A 88 -7.49 -8.63 -2.45
CA ALA A 88 -6.13 -8.18 -2.77
C ALA A 88 -5.12 -9.32 -2.59
N LEU A 89 -5.16 -10.03 -1.45
CA LEU A 89 -4.33 -11.23 -1.23
C LEU A 89 -4.52 -12.27 -2.35
N GLN A 90 -5.77 -12.60 -2.67
CA GLN A 90 -6.04 -13.56 -3.74
C GLN A 90 -5.50 -13.09 -5.09
N ARG A 91 -5.68 -11.81 -5.45
CA ARG A 91 -5.18 -11.27 -6.72
C ARG A 91 -3.65 -11.27 -6.79
N GLY A 92 -2.95 -10.97 -5.71
CA GLY A 92 -1.49 -10.99 -5.75
C GLY A 92 -0.92 -12.40 -5.83
N PHE A 93 -1.59 -13.38 -5.23
CA PHE A 93 -1.26 -14.80 -5.45
C PHE A 93 -1.42 -15.17 -6.94
N LEU A 94 -2.57 -14.85 -7.54
CA LEU A 94 -2.82 -15.10 -8.97
C LEU A 94 -1.83 -14.37 -9.91
N ARG A 95 -1.14 -13.34 -9.40
CA ARG A 95 -0.10 -12.58 -10.13
C ARG A 95 1.33 -13.01 -9.76
N GLY A 96 1.50 -14.02 -8.91
CA GLY A 96 2.82 -14.48 -8.47
C GLY A 96 3.56 -13.53 -7.53
N LEU A 97 2.88 -12.58 -6.89
CA LEU A 97 3.52 -11.61 -5.98
C LEU A 97 3.86 -12.21 -4.60
N TRP A 98 3.15 -13.26 -4.20
CA TRP A 98 3.31 -13.98 -2.94
C TRP A 98 2.68 -15.38 -3.05
N PRO A 99 3.02 -16.31 -2.14
CA PRO A 99 2.53 -17.68 -2.22
C PRO A 99 1.03 -17.83 -1.90
N GLU A 100 0.48 -18.99 -2.30
CA GLU A 100 -0.82 -19.46 -1.85
C GLU A 100 -0.78 -19.60 -0.32
N ASN A 101 -1.72 -18.98 0.40
CA ASN A 101 -1.77 -18.89 1.88
C ASN A 101 -0.90 -17.80 2.53
N MET A 102 -0.51 -16.76 1.79
CA MET A 102 0.04 -15.53 2.42
C MET A 102 -0.88 -15.05 3.57
N PRO A 103 -0.38 -14.90 4.81
CA PRO A 103 -1.20 -14.52 5.94
C PRO A 103 -1.74 -13.09 5.76
N SER A 104 -2.97 -12.86 6.22
CA SER A 104 -3.55 -11.52 6.15
C SER A 104 -2.77 -10.57 7.06
N PRO A 105 -2.23 -9.44 6.54
CA PRO A 105 -1.45 -8.52 7.36
C PRO A 105 -2.32 -7.69 8.31
N ILE A 106 -3.64 -7.75 8.15
CA ILE A 106 -4.59 -7.05 8.99
C ILE A 106 -5.90 -7.83 9.06
N GLU A 107 -6.47 -7.93 10.26
CA GLU A 107 -7.65 -8.74 10.54
C GLU A 107 -8.75 -7.94 11.25
N PRO A 108 -10.03 -8.16 10.89
CA PRO A 108 -11.14 -7.54 11.59
C PRO A 108 -11.25 -8.07 13.02
N GLN A 109 -11.48 -7.18 13.97
CA GLN A 109 -11.70 -7.48 15.38
C GLN A 109 -13.20 -7.35 15.73
N GLY A 110 -13.67 -8.18 16.66
CA GLY A 110 -15.03 -8.11 17.19
C GLY A 110 -15.74 -9.47 17.29
N PRO A 111 -16.97 -9.52 17.82
CA PRO A 111 -17.70 -10.75 18.14
C PRO A 111 -18.23 -11.53 16.92
N GLY A 112 -17.82 -11.18 15.69
CA GLY A 112 -18.33 -11.79 14.46
C GLY A 112 -19.69 -11.22 13.99
N PHE A 113 -20.35 -11.90 13.05
CA PHE A 113 -21.69 -11.54 12.53
C PHE A 113 -21.84 -10.11 11.97
N GLY A 114 -20.76 -9.58 11.37
CA GLY A 114 -20.77 -8.23 10.78
C GLY A 114 -20.63 -7.09 11.79
N LYS A 115 -20.37 -7.40 13.07
CA LYS A 115 -20.05 -6.43 14.13
C LYS A 115 -18.53 -6.30 14.26
N VAL A 116 -17.92 -5.55 13.34
CA VAL A 116 -16.50 -5.22 13.38
C VAL A 116 -16.31 -4.00 14.29
N VAL A 117 -15.49 -4.15 15.34
CA VAL A 117 -15.15 -3.07 16.28
C VAL A 117 -13.84 -2.37 15.94
N GLY A 118 -13.04 -2.97 15.06
CA GLY A 118 -11.79 -2.41 14.57
C GLY A 118 -11.02 -3.38 13.69
N TYR A 119 -9.80 -3.02 13.34
CA TYR A 119 -8.87 -3.87 12.62
C TYR A 119 -7.52 -3.90 13.35
N ARG A 120 -6.90 -5.07 13.38
CA ARG A 120 -5.58 -5.28 14.01
C ARG A 120 -4.59 -5.83 13.00
N MET A 121 -3.45 -5.17 12.89
CA MET A 121 -2.24 -5.68 12.28
C MET A 121 -1.41 -6.36 13.39
N PRO A 122 -0.87 -7.56 13.15
CA PRO A 122 0.09 -8.18 14.05
C PRO A 122 1.30 -7.27 14.32
N ASP A 123 1.75 -7.21 15.57
CA ASP A 123 2.78 -6.27 16.04
C ASP A 123 4.11 -6.44 15.26
N ASP A 124 4.45 -7.66 14.90
CA ASP A 124 5.63 -8.01 14.10
C ASP A 124 5.57 -7.51 12.64
N LEU A 125 4.38 -7.18 12.15
CA LEU A 125 4.16 -6.64 10.80
C LEU A 125 4.11 -5.10 10.77
N VAL A 126 3.86 -4.45 11.90
CA VAL A 126 3.67 -2.98 11.98
C VAL A 126 4.85 -2.25 11.37
N GLN A 127 6.08 -2.56 11.78
CA GLN A 127 7.27 -1.86 11.28
C GLN A 127 7.52 -2.11 9.79
N THR A 128 7.25 -3.32 9.30
CA THR A 128 7.40 -3.68 7.89
C THR A 128 6.44 -2.87 7.01
N PHE A 129 5.16 -2.79 7.41
CA PHE A 129 4.16 -2.01 6.69
C PHE A 129 4.36 -0.50 6.85
N TYR A 130 4.80 -0.04 8.03
CA TYR A 130 5.23 1.34 8.25
C TYR A 130 6.30 1.74 7.25
N THR A 131 7.39 0.97 7.19
CA THR A 131 8.51 1.26 6.29
C THR A 131 8.07 1.27 4.83
N ALA A 132 7.26 0.30 4.40
CA ALA A 132 6.74 0.24 3.04
C ALA A 132 5.88 1.46 2.67
N ILE A 133 4.94 1.84 3.53
CA ILE A 133 3.98 2.91 3.26
C ILE A 133 4.64 4.29 3.35
N HIS A 134 5.48 4.51 4.36
CA HIS A 134 6.22 5.75 4.51
C HIS A 134 7.27 5.91 3.41
N GLY A 135 7.98 4.83 3.03
CA GLY A 135 8.91 4.85 1.90
C GLY A 135 8.22 5.24 0.58
N LEU A 136 7.04 4.66 0.30
CA LEU A 136 6.24 5.02 -0.86
C LEU A 136 5.82 6.50 -0.86
N ASN A 137 5.31 6.99 0.27
CA ASN A 137 4.88 8.38 0.40
C ASN A 137 6.03 9.37 0.27
N SER A 138 7.19 9.05 0.87
CA SER A 138 8.41 9.85 0.77
C SER A 138 8.91 9.92 -0.67
N SER A 139 8.96 8.78 -1.36
CA SER A 139 9.39 8.73 -2.77
C SER A 139 8.45 9.52 -3.68
N GLN A 140 7.13 9.42 -3.52
CA GLN A 140 6.16 10.25 -4.26
C GLN A 140 6.40 11.75 -4.02
N ARG A 141 6.63 12.14 -2.76
CA ARG A 141 6.86 13.54 -2.38
C ARG A 141 8.16 14.06 -2.98
N GLU A 142 9.24 13.28 -2.89
CA GLU A 142 10.55 13.62 -3.45
C GLU A 142 10.48 13.78 -4.96
N THR A 143 9.90 12.82 -5.68
CA THR A 143 9.68 12.91 -7.13
C THR A 143 8.92 14.18 -7.51
N LEU A 144 7.81 14.48 -6.82
CA LEU A 144 7.04 15.68 -7.12
C LEU A 144 7.81 16.97 -6.77
N THR A 145 8.55 16.98 -5.66
CA THR A 145 9.36 18.13 -5.25
C THR A 145 10.40 18.45 -6.32
N THR A 146 11.14 17.45 -6.80
CA THR A 146 12.10 17.61 -7.91
C THR A 146 11.42 18.16 -9.17
N ALA A 147 10.28 17.60 -9.56
CA ALA A 147 9.59 18.07 -10.76
C ALA A 147 9.10 19.52 -10.62
N VAL A 148 8.57 19.90 -9.44
CA VAL A 148 8.15 21.27 -9.13
C VAL A 148 9.31 22.25 -9.20
N THR A 149 10.47 21.88 -8.62
CA THR A 149 11.66 22.75 -8.64
C THR A 149 12.28 22.87 -10.03
N ASP A 150 12.26 21.81 -10.83
CA ASP A 150 12.94 21.76 -12.12
C ASP A 150 12.10 22.40 -13.25
N GLU A 151 10.79 22.15 -13.26
CA GLU A 151 9.91 22.59 -14.36
C GLU A 151 9.22 23.93 -14.10
N GLY A 152 9.03 24.30 -12.83
CA GLY A 152 8.33 25.53 -12.45
C GLY A 152 6.88 25.62 -12.94
N GLY A 153 6.32 26.83 -12.82
CA GLY A 153 5.04 27.21 -13.42
C GLY A 153 3.81 26.71 -12.66
N ARG A 154 2.73 26.45 -13.40
CA ARG A 154 1.42 26.12 -12.85
C ARG A 154 1.24 24.61 -12.65
N TRP A 155 0.77 24.23 -11.48
CA TRP A 155 0.54 22.86 -11.05
C TRP A 155 -0.92 22.65 -10.66
N ASP A 156 -1.53 21.61 -11.25
CA ASP A 156 -2.86 21.14 -10.93
C ASP A 156 -2.83 19.62 -10.66
N PRO A 157 -3.94 19.01 -10.19
CA PRO A 157 -3.95 17.59 -9.87
C PRO A 157 -3.71 16.69 -11.08
N ALA A 158 -4.02 17.13 -12.31
CA ALA A 158 -3.83 16.33 -13.51
C ALA A 158 -2.35 16.23 -13.87
N ARG A 159 -1.62 17.35 -13.85
CA ARG A 159 -0.17 17.39 -14.07
C ARG A 159 0.58 16.56 -13.02
N VAL A 160 0.18 16.63 -11.76
CA VAL A 160 0.77 15.80 -10.69
C VAL A 160 0.58 14.31 -10.95
N VAL A 161 -0.62 13.91 -11.39
CA VAL A 161 -0.90 12.51 -11.73
C VAL A 161 -0.01 12.06 -12.88
N GLU A 162 0.11 12.87 -13.94
CA GLU A 162 0.95 12.58 -15.09
C GLU A 162 2.43 12.38 -14.71
N VAL A 163 3.01 13.33 -13.98
CA VAL A 163 4.42 13.28 -13.53
C VAL A 163 4.68 12.06 -12.66
N LEU A 164 3.80 11.79 -11.69
CA LEU A 164 3.98 10.67 -10.78
C LEU A 164 3.77 9.33 -11.48
N HIS A 165 2.82 9.23 -12.43
CA HIS A 165 2.65 8.03 -13.26
C HIS A 165 3.87 7.78 -14.14
N ALA A 166 4.45 8.82 -14.74
CA ALA A 166 5.68 8.72 -15.53
C ALA A 166 6.88 8.21 -14.69
N ALA A 167 6.91 8.54 -13.40
CA ALA A 167 7.89 8.03 -12.43
C ALA A 167 7.54 6.66 -11.82
N GLY A 168 6.44 6.02 -12.25
CA GLY A 168 6.03 4.68 -11.78
C GLY A 168 5.19 4.67 -10.49
N HIS A 169 4.70 5.82 -10.04
CA HIS A 169 3.79 5.94 -8.90
C HIS A 169 2.33 5.96 -9.35
N ASP A 170 1.53 5.00 -8.89
CA ASP A 170 0.07 4.98 -9.14
C ASP A 170 -0.68 5.86 -8.11
N VAL A 171 -0.95 7.10 -8.52
CA VAL A 171 -1.67 8.10 -7.72
C VAL A 171 -2.99 8.51 -8.36
N ASP A 172 -4.00 8.80 -7.52
CA ASP A 172 -5.27 9.37 -7.95
C ASP A 172 -5.31 10.90 -7.75
N HIS A 173 -6.33 11.55 -8.29
CA HIS A 173 -6.52 13.00 -8.13
C HIS A 173 -6.72 13.43 -6.67
N LYS A 174 -7.13 12.53 -5.77
CA LYS A 174 -7.28 12.86 -4.34
C LYS A 174 -5.90 12.95 -3.68
N ARG A 175 -5.02 11.98 -3.95
CA ARG A 175 -3.63 12.00 -3.48
C ARG A 175 -2.85 13.16 -4.11
N ALA A 176 -3.04 13.43 -5.40
CA ALA A 176 -2.42 14.57 -6.09
C ALA A 176 -2.75 15.91 -5.41
N ARG A 177 -4.03 16.15 -5.09
CA ARG A 177 -4.45 17.35 -4.32
C ARG A 177 -3.81 17.43 -2.93
N ALA A 178 -3.67 16.30 -2.25
CA ALA A 178 -3.04 16.25 -0.94
C ALA A 178 -1.55 16.58 -1.02
N LEU A 179 -0.84 16.06 -2.03
CA LEU A 179 0.57 16.37 -2.29
C LEU A 179 0.78 17.85 -2.61
N LEU A 180 -0.06 18.45 -3.47
CA LEU A 180 0.01 19.88 -3.76
C LEU A 180 -0.18 20.74 -2.52
N ARG A 181 -1.13 20.37 -1.66
CA ARG A 181 -1.34 21.07 -0.38
C ARG A 181 -0.11 20.97 0.52
N GLN A 182 0.49 19.78 0.63
CA GLN A 182 1.71 19.59 1.43
C GLN A 182 2.86 20.47 0.93
N LEU A 183 3.11 20.52 -0.38
CA LEU A 183 4.15 21.39 -0.94
C LEU A 183 3.84 22.88 -0.76
N ALA A 184 2.56 23.27 -0.74
CA ALA A 184 2.16 24.63 -0.42
C ALA A 184 2.37 24.99 1.06
N GLU A 185 2.07 24.06 1.98
CA GLU A 185 2.36 24.21 3.41
C GLU A 185 3.88 24.31 3.67
N GLU A 186 4.70 23.65 2.86
CA GLU A 186 6.16 23.72 2.87
C GLU A 186 6.73 24.97 2.16
N GLY A 187 5.88 25.80 1.55
CA GLY A 187 6.27 27.05 0.88
C GLY A 187 6.82 26.90 -0.54
N LEU A 188 6.85 25.69 -1.10
CA LEU A 188 7.32 25.42 -2.47
C LEU A 188 6.29 25.82 -3.53
N LEU A 189 5.02 25.87 -3.16
CA LEU A 189 3.91 26.26 -4.01
C LEU A 189 3.07 27.36 -3.35
N THR A 190 2.52 28.26 -4.15
CA THR A 190 1.52 29.23 -3.70
C THR A 190 0.20 28.92 -4.36
N LYS A 191 -0.90 28.95 -3.60
CA LYS A 191 -2.24 28.67 -4.13
C LYS A 191 -2.64 29.78 -5.10
N ALA A 192 -2.97 29.41 -6.34
CA ALA A 192 -3.29 30.35 -7.42
C ALA A 192 -4.81 30.54 -7.62
N ASP A 193 -5.61 29.57 -7.20
CA ASP A 193 -7.08 29.60 -7.29
C ASP A 193 -7.70 29.23 -5.94
N ASP A 194 -8.64 30.03 -5.46
CA ASP A 194 -9.28 29.78 -4.16
C ASP A 194 -10.28 28.62 -4.17
N THR A 195 -10.84 28.33 -5.35
CA THR A 195 -11.90 27.34 -5.59
C THR A 195 -11.37 26.03 -6.14
N ALA A 196 -10.25 26.05 -6.86
CA ALA A 196 -9.62 24.89 -7.46
C ALA A 196 -8.29 24.54 -6.78
N ALA A 197 -7.85 23.29 -6.92
CA ALA A 197 -6.54 22.86 -6.41
C ALA A 197 -5.41 23.22 -7.40
N ILE A 198 -5.32 24.49 -7.76
CA ILE A 198 -4.33 25.03 -8.69
C ILE A 198 -3.32 25.85 -7.91
N TYR A 199 -2.04 25.62 -8.19
CA TYR A 199 -0.92 26.22 -7.49
C TYR A 199 0.11 26.72 -8.50
N ASP A 200 0.81 27.80 -8.19
CA ASP A 200 1.95 28.28 -8.96
C ASP A 200 3.22 28.06 -8.11
N THR A 201 4.35 27.75 -8.75
CA THR A 201 5.63 27.61 -8.05
C THR A 201 6.05 28.92 -7.41
N THR A 202 6.49 28.87 -6.15
CA THR A 202 7.06 30.04 -5.50
C THR A 202 8.38 30.39 -6.19
N GLU A 203 8.54 31.64 -6.64
CA GLU A 203 9.84 32.10 -7.13
C GLU A 203 10.86 31.99 -5.98
N GLN A 204 11.94 31.21 -6.20
CA GLN A 204 13.06 31.12 -5.27
C GLN A 204 14.00 32.32 -5.42
#